data_AF-A0A2X2VLL8-F1
#
_entry.id   AF-A0A2X2VLL8-F1
#
_cell.length_a   1.000
_cell.length_b   1.000
_cell.length_c   1.000
_cell.angle_alpha   90.00
_cell.angle_beta   90.00
_cell.angle_gamma   90.00
#
_symmetry.space_group_name_H-M   'P 1'
#
loop_
_entity.id
_entity.type
_entity.pdbx_description
1 polymer ?
#
loop_
_entity_poly.entity_id
_entity_poly.type
_entity_poly.pdbx_seq_one_letter_code
_entity_poly.pdbx_strand_id
1 'polypeptide(L)'
;MGKVATDMDAVSYHEYKPRLREQILTVYNSLAQEYDVLVLEGAGSPAEINLRDRDIVNMGMAEMAQCPVILVADIDRGGVFASIYGTLALLHDSERARVKGVIINKFRGDVTLLYSGIEQIEALTGVPVLGVMPWLEVDLEDEDGVALQKGKYLRTDRRDIDIAVVQVPHISNFTDFNALAAQPDVRVRYVRHPEELVGADLIILPGSKNTLGDLVWLRESAMAHGVLQAHRQGVPVAGICGGYQMLATPLLMRWSPGWARFPVLVCLIPSRTSRRIKPPRRLKGRWPLCCRDGWRRRLAWRCAGMKFIWARRH
;
A
#
# COMPACT_ATOMS: atom_id res chain seq x y z
N MET A 1 -12.16 -4.80 -14.38
CA MET A 1 -11.82 -4.23 -13.06
C MET A 1 -10.63 -3.29 -13.19
N GLY A 2 -10.36 -2.45 -12.19
CA GLY A 2 -9.12 -1.66 -12.09
C GLY A 2 -9.09 -0.29 -12.81
N LYS A 3 -10.24 0.23 -13.27
CA LYS A 3 -10.33 1.61 -13.80
C LYS A 3 -10.85 2.55 -12.73
N VAL A 4 -10.17 3.67 -12.52
CA VAL A 4 -10.61 4.74 -11.61
C VAL A 4 -11.91 5.34 -12.15
N ALA A 5 -12.95 5.42 -11.31
CA ALA A 5 -14.25 5.97 -11.72
C ALA A 5 -14.17 7.49 -11.91
N THR A 6 -13.69 8.22 -10.89
CA THR A 6 -13.47 9.68 -10.92
C THR A 6 -12.77 10.12 -9.62
N ASP A 7 -12.14 11.29 -9.63
CA ASP A 7 -11.70 11.97 -8.39
C ASP A 7 -12.93 12.65 -7.74
N MET A 8 -13.10 12.47 -6.43
CA MET A 8 -14.21 13.03 -5.64
C MET A 8 -13.67 13.49 -4.28
N ASP A 9 -14.20 14.60 -3.76
CA ASP A 9 -14.00 14.92 -2.34
C ASP A 9 -14.80 13.96 -1.44
N ALA A 10 -14.53 13.98 -0.13
CA ALA A 10 -15.15 13.03 0.80
C ALA A 10 -16.68 13.11 0.78
N VAL A 11 -17.25 14.32 0.69
CA VAL A 11 -18.70 14.54 0.70
C VAL A 11 -19.35 13.99 -0.57
N SER A 12 -18.79 14.34 -1.73
CA SER A 12 -19.24 13.86 -3.05
C SER A 12 -19.08 12.34 -3.17
N TYR A 13 -18.01 11.77 -2.59
CA TYR A 13 -17.84 10.32 -2.49
C TYR A 13 -18.97 9.68 -1.68
N HIS A 14 -19.33 10.27 -0.54
CA HIS A 14 -20.43 9.77 0.28
C HIS A 14 -21.79 9.80 -0.43
N GLU A 15 -22.05 10.76 -1.31
CA GLU A 15 -23.28 10.81 -2.12
C GLU A 15 -23.26 9.84 -3.30
N TYR A 16 -22.08 9.48 -3.81
CA TYR A 16 -21.92 8.54 -4.91
C TYR A 16 -22.00 7.07 -4.49
N LYS A 17 -21.81 6.76 -3.20
CA LYS A 17 -21.81 5.40 -2.64
C LYS A 17 -23.01 4.51 -3.05
N PRO A 18 -24.26 4.99 -3.17
CA PRO A 18 -25.37 4.17 -3.65
C PRO A 18 -25.13 3.59 -5.06
N ARG A 19 -24.53 4.37 -5.98
CA ARG A 19 -24.16 3.90 -7.31
C ARG A 19 -22.99 2.90 -7.28
N LEU A 20 -22.08 3.05 -6.30
CA LEU A 20 -21.00 2.09 -6.09
C LEU A 20 -21.53 0.74 -5.60
N ARG A 21 -22.60 0.70 -4.80
CA ARG A 21 -23.20 -0.57 -4.33
C ARG A 21 -23.60 -1.48 -5.48
N GLU A 22 -24.29 -0.95 -6.49
CA GLU A 22 -24.69 -1.73 -7.67
C GLU A 22 -23.50 -2.27 -8.46
N GLN A 23 -22.46 -1.44 -8.62
CA GLN A 23 -21.22 -1.84 -9.30
C GLN A 23 -20.46 -2.91 -8.52
N ILE A 24 -20.37 -2.77 -7.20
CA ILE A 24 -19.73 -3.74 -6.30
C ILE A 24 -20.46 -5.07 -6.36
N LEU A 25 -21.78 -5.09 -6.28
CA LEU A 25 -22.58 -6.31 -6.39
C LEU A 25 -22.42 -7.00 -7.74
N THR A 26 -22.35 -6.22 -8.83
CA THR A 26 -22.11 -6.76 -10.17
C THR A 26 -20.74 -7.46 -10.24
N VAL A 27 -19.71 -6.82 -9.70
CA VAL A 27 -18.34 -7.38 -9.62
C VAL A 27 -18.30 -8.62 -8.73
N TYR A 28 -18.91 -8.55 -7.55
CA TYR A 28 -18.99 -9.67 -6.62
C TYR A 28 -19.69 -10.88 -7.24
N ASN A 29 -20.85 -10.69 -7.86
CA ASN A 29 -21.61 -11.78 -8.49
C ASN A 29 -20.85 -12.41 -9.65
N SER A 30 -20.12 -11.61 -10.44
CA SER A 30 -19.25 -12.13 -11.50
C SER A 30 -18.14 -13.03 -10.93
N LEU A 31 -17.50 -12.62 -9.83
CA LEU A 31 -16.46 -13.43 -9.19
C LEU A 31 -17.05 -14.68 -8.52
N ALA A 32 -18.21 -14.55 -7.87
CA ALA A 32 -18.89 -15.66 -7.21
C ALA A 32 -19.34 -16.76 -8.20
N GLN A 33 -19.47 -16.44 -9.50
CA GLN A 33 -19.73 -17.42 -10.54
C GLN A 33 -18.46 -18.13 -11.04
N GLU A 34 -17.28 -17.54 -10.85
CA GLU A 34 -16.00 -18.04 -11.36
C GLU A 34 -15.21 -18.82 -10.31
N TYR A 35 -15.38 -18.48 -9.03
CA TYR A 35 -14.60 -19.05 -7.94
C TYR A 35 -15.48 -19.76 -6.90
N ASP A 36 -15.06 -20.95 -6.47
CA ASP A 36 -15.78 -21.74 -5.45
C ASP A 36 -15.74 -21.10 -4.06
N VAL A 37 -14.69 -20.32 -3.78
CA VAL A 37 -14.47 -19.66 -2.49
C VAL A 37 -14.03 -18.23 -2.72
N LEU A 38 -14.79 -17.29 -2.13
CA LEU A 38 -14.43 -15.88 -2.09
C LEU A 38 -14.05 -15.48 -0.67
N VAL A 39 -12.89 -14.84 -0.58
CA VAL A 39 -12.38 -14.16 0.61
C VAL A 39 -12.54 -12.67 0.36
N LEU A 40 -13.41 -12.03 1.12
CA LEU A 40 -13.51 -10.57 1.16
C LEU A 40 -12.54 -10.06 2.22
N GLU A 41 -12.10 -8.82 2.18
CA GLU A 41 -11.34 -8.22 3.28
C GLU A 41 -11.93 -6.84 3.53
N GLY A 42 -12.32 -6.62 4.79
CA GLY A 42 -12.82 -5.33 5.24
C GLY A 42 -11.67 -4.36 5.45
N ALA A 43 -11.95 -3.07 5.29
CA ALA A 43 -10.98 -2.00 5.46
C ALA A 43 -11.37 -1.09 6.63
N GLY A 44 -10.40 -0.73 7.47
CA GLY A 44 -10.66 0.07 8.66
C GLY A 44 -11.33 -0.73 9.79
N SER A 45 -12.06 -0.06 10.68
CA SER A 45 -12.85 -0.76 11.69
C SER A 45 -14.24 -1.14 11.15
N PRO A 46 -14.84 -2.23 11.66
CA PRO A 46 -16.17 -2.69 11.25
C PRO A 46 -17.33 -1.92 11.89
N ALA A 47 -17.06 -1.10 12.91
CA ALA A 47 -18.07 -0.47 13.76
C ALA A 47 -18.02 1.06 13.67
N GLU A 48 -18.03 1.56 12.44
CA GLU A 48 -17.84 2.99 12.15
C GLU A 48 -19.19 3.68 12.27
N ILE A 49 -19.58 3.95 13.51
CA ILE A 49 -20.89 4.48 13.89
C ILE A 49 -21.30 5.73 13.07
N ASN A 50 -20.32 6.52 12.64
CA ASN A 50 -20.53 7.74 11.87
C ASN A 50 -20.66 7.51 10.34
N LEU A 51 -20.31 6.33 9.82
CA LEU A 51 -20.33 6.00 8.38
C LEU A 51 -21.24 4.80 8.04
N ARG A 52 -21.89 4.24 9.05
CA ARG A 52 -22.68 3.00 9.03
C ARG A 52 -23.67 2.90 7.86
N ASP A 53 -24.57 3.87 7.70
CA ASP A 53 -25.64 3.81 6.68
C ASP A 53 -25.11 3.69 5.24
N ARG A 54 -23.85 4.11 5.06
CA ARG A 54 -23.15 4.13 3.79
C ARG A 54 -21.93 3.21 3.83
N ASP A 55 -21.91 2.23 4.71
CA ASP A 55 -20.88 1.21 4.67
C ASP A 55 -21.08 0.32 3.43
N ILE A 56 -19.98 0.08 2.74
CA ILE A 56 -19.84 -0.75 1.54
C ILE A 56 -18.55 -1.58 1.58
N VAL A 57 -17.77 -1.47 2.67
CA VAL A 57 -16.45 -2.09 2.80
C VAL A 57 -16.42 -3.14 3.90
N ASN A 58 -17.25 -2.99 4.95
CA ASN A 58 -17.27 -3.90 6.10
C ASN A 58 -18.61 -4.64 6.21
N MET A 59 -19.44 -4.29 7.20
CA MET A 59 -20.73 -4.94 7.45
C MET A 59 -21.74 -4.69 6.33
N GLY A 60 -21.68 -3.53 5.68
CA GLY A 60 -22.49 -3.26 4.49
C GLY A 60 -22.17 -4.22 3.33
N MET A 61 -20.90 -4.58 3.15
CA MET A 61 -20.51 -5.59 2.16
C MET A 61 -20.96 -6.99 2.59
N ALA A 62 -20.84 -7.31 3.88
CA ALA A 62 -21.30 -8.58 4.46
C ALA A 62 -22.79 -8.83 4.24
N GLU A 63 -23.59 -7.77 4.40
CA GLU A 63 -25.02 -7.80 4.15
C GLU A 63 -25.32 -7.95 2.66
N MET A 64 -24.65 -7.19 1.79
CA MET A 64 -24.82 -7.33 0.34
C MET A 64 -24.47 -8.74 -0.17
N ALA A 65 -23.38 -9.33 0.32
CA ALA A 65 -22.93 -10.68 -0.06
C ALA A 65 -23.64 -11.80 0.71
N GLN A 66 -24.43 -11.48 1.74
CA GLN A 66 -25.07 -12.44 2.65
C GLN A 66 -24.08 -13.46 3.24
N CYS A 67 -22.89 -13.02 3.62
CA CYS A 67 -21.81 -13.89 4.09
C CYS A 67 -21.60 -13.82 5.63
N PRO A 68 -21.01 -14.88 6.23
CA PRO A 68 -20.63 -14.91 7.65
C PRO A 68 -19.32 -14.16 7.92
N VAL A 69 -19.24 -13.40 9.01
CA VAL A 69 -18.09 -12.56 9.36
C VAL A 69 -17.20 -13.26 10.39
N ILE A 70 -15.88 -13.17 10.22
CA ILE A 70 -14.90 -13.48 11.28
C ILE A 70 -14.13 -12.21 11.63
N LEU A 71 -14.20 -11.80 12.89
CA LEU A 71 -13.49 -10.62 13.38
C LEU A 71 -12.03 -10.97 13.70
N VAL A 72 -11.04 -10.24 13.19
CA VAL A 72 -9.62 -10.49 13.52
C VAL A 72 -9.07 -9.36 14.37
N ALA A 73 -8.92 -9.58 15.68
CA ALA A 73 -8.48 -8.57 16.63
C ALA A 73 -6.95 -8.59 16.83
N ASP A 74 -6.30 -7.42 16.76
CA ASP A 74 -4.84 -7.28 16.93
C ASP A 74 -4.49 -7.09 18.42
N ILE A 75 -3.88 -8.09 19.06
CA ILE A 75 -3.50 -8.00 20.48
C ILE A 75 -2.22 -7.19 20.73
N ASP A 76 -1.36 -7.04 19.72
CA ASP A 76 -0.07 -6.35 19.83
C ASP A 76 -0.24 -4.85 20.12
N ARG A 77 -1.42 -4.30 19.76
CA ARG A 77 -1.81 -2.91 20.08
C ARG A 77 -2.32 -2.71 21.52
N GLY A 78 -2.51 -3.78 22.28
CA GLY A 78 -3.10 -3.76 23.61
C GLY A 78 -4.63 -3.56 23.60
N GLY A 79 -5.27 -3.87 24.73
CA GLY A 79 -6.72 -3.66 24.91
C GLY A 79 -7.63 -4.56 24.07
N VAL A 80 -7.15 -5.72 23.62
CA VAL A 80 -7.86 -6.58 22.65
C VAL A 80 -9.29 -6.94 23.06
N PHE A 81 -9.52 -7.29 24.33
CA PHE A 81 -10.86 -7.66 24.81
C PHE A 81 -11.82 -6.48 24.82
N ALA A 82 -11.34 -5.29 25.19
CA ALA A 82 -12.14 -4.07 25.13
C ALA A 82 -12.47 -3.71 23.68
N SER A 83 -11.53 -3.91 22.75
CA SER A 83 -11.77 -3.71 21.32
C SER A 83 -12.82 -4.68 20.78
N ILE A 84 -12.71 -5.98 21.10
CA ILE A 84 -13.69 -7.00 20.68
C ILE A 84 -15.07 -6.65 21.23
N TYR A 85 -15.15 -6.40 22.54
CA TYR A 85 -16.42 -6.07 23.21
C TYR A 85 -17.04 -4.81 22.63
N GLY A 86 -16.26 -3.72 22.54
CA GLY A 86 -16.72 -2.44 22.02
C GLY A 86 -17.20 -2.55 20.58
N THR A 87 -16.45 -3.23 19.72
CA THR A 87 -16.88 -3.49 18.35
C THR A 87 -18.21 -4.23 18.30
N LEU A 88 -18.34 -5.37 18.99
CA LEU A 88 -19.56 -6.18 18.94
C LEU A 88 -20.77 -5.48 19.57
N ALA A 89 -20.56 -4.65 20.59
CA ALA A 89 -21.60 -3.86 21.24
C ALA A 89 -22.13 -2.71 20.36
N LEU A 90 -21.34 -2.23 19.40
CA LEU A 90 -21.73 -1.15 18.48
C LEU A 90 -22.45 -1.65 17.21
N LEU A 91 -22.41 -2.96 16.94
CA LEU A 91 -23.12 -3.57 15.81
C LEU A 91 -24.64 -3.64 16.08
N HIS A 92 -25.45 -3.50 15.02
CA HIS A 92 -26.88 -3.85 15.14
C HIS A 92 -27.03 -5.37 15.21
N ASP A 93 -28.18 -5.84 15.71
CA ASP A 93 -28.46 -7.27 15.86
C ASP A 93 -28.29 -8.05 14.54
N SER A 94 -28.69 -7.47 13.41
CA SER A 94 -28.53 -8.10 12.09
C SER A 94 -27.06 -8.28 11.68
N GLU A 95 -26.20 -7.34 12.06
CA GLU A 95 -24.76 -7.38 11.81
C GLU A 95 -24.07 -8.33 12.77
N ARG A 96 -24.40 -8.22 14.07
CA ARG A 96 -23.87 -9.09 15.12
C ARG A 96 -24.21 -10.55 14.83
N ALA A 97 -25.41 -10.85 14.34
CA ALA A 97 -25.81 -12.20 13.95
C ALA A 97 -24.96 -12.79 12.80
N ARG A 98 -24.32 -11.94 11.97
CA ARG A 98 -23.41 -12.39 10.92
C ARG A 98 -22.04 -12.75 11.47
N VAL A 99 -21.62 -12.21 12.61
CA VAL A 99 -20.33 -12.54 13.23
C VAL A 99 -20.39 -13.97 13.78
N LYS A 100 -19.56 -14.85 13.20
CA LYS A 100 -19.48 -16.27 13.57
C LYS A 100 -18.31 -16.60 14.48
N GLY A 101 -17.39 -15.66 14.64
CA GLY A 101 -16.35 -15.79 15.63
C GLY A 101 -15.29 -14.71 15.55
N VAL A 102 -14.35 -14.78 16.49
CA VAL A 102 -13.22 -13.87 16.61
C VAL A 102 -11.92 -14.66 16.51
N ILE A 103 -10.93 -14.14 15.79
CA ILE A 103 -9.55 -14.59 15.84
C ILE A 103 -8.74 -13.52 16.54
N ILE A 104 -8.00 -13.89 17.59
CA ILE A 104 -7.04 -13.00 18.25
C ILE A 104 -5.70 -13.18 17.55
N ASN A 105 -5.20 -12.14 16.88
CA ASN A 105 -4.00 -12.19 16.07
C ASN A 105 -2.80 -11.57 16.77
N LYS A 106 -1.58 -11.96 16.34
CA LYS A 106 -0.29 -11.41 16.77
C LYS A 106 0.04 -11.66 18.25
N PHE A 107 -0.42 -12.78 18.79
CA PHE A 107 -0.14 -13.10 20.18
C PHE A 107 1.33 -13.51 20.40
N ARG A 108 1.91 -13.03 21.51
CA ARG A 108 3.27 -13.37 21.94
C ARG A 108 3.20 -14.00 23.33
N GLY A 109 3.88 -15.13 23.51
CA GLY A 109 3.97 -15.83 24.79
C GLY A 109 3.11 -17.08 24.87
N ASP A 110 2.78 -17.48 26.09
CA ASP A 110 2.01 -18.69 26.38
C ASP A 110 0.50 -18.43 26.27
N VAL A 111 -0.16 -19.12 25.34
CA VAL A 111 -1.59 -18.95 25.05
C VAL A 111 -2.47 -19.34 26.23
N THR A 112 -1.97 -20.19 27.14
CA THR A 112 -2.72 -20.61 28.34
C THR A 112 -3.09 -19.43 29.24
N LEU A 113 -2.29 -18.35 29.21
CA LEU A 113 -2.55 -17.12 29.95
C LEU A 113 -3.77 -16.35 29.43
N LEU A 114 -4.20 -16.61 28.19
CA LEU A 114 -5.36 -15.95 27.58
C LEU A 114 -6.69 -16.66 27.84
N TYR A 115 -6.69 -17.93 28.25
CA TYR A 115 -7.93 -18.73 28.30
C TYR A 115 -9.01 -18.13 29.19
N SER A 116 -8.65 -17.65 30.38
CA SER A 116 -9.63 -17.02 31.29
C SER A 116 -10.21 -15.71 30.73
N GLY A 117 -9.44 -14.98 29.91
CA GLY A 117 -9.93 -13.80 29.21
C GLY A 117 -10.81 -14.15 28.01
N ILE A 118 -10.48 -15.23 27.30
CA ILE A 118 -11.28 -15.78 26.20
C ILE A 118 -12.65 -16.22 26.71
N GLU A 119 -12.70 -17.01 27.77
CA GLU A 119 -13.97 -17.47 28.38
C GLU A 119 -14.85 -16.28 28.79
N GLN A 120 -14.26 -15.24 29.38
CA GLN A 120 -14.99 -14.03 29.77
C GLN A 120 -15.54 -13.26 28.56
N ILE A 121 -14.74 -13.06 27.51
CA ILE A 121 -15.22 -12.30 26.34
C ILE A 121 -16.28 -13.08 25.57
N GLU A 122 -16.16 -14.41 25.48
CA GLU A 122 -17.19 -15.27 24.88
C GLU A 122 -18.49 -15.18 25.69
N ALA A 123 -18.42 -15.23 27.02
CA ALA A 123 -19.59 -15.08 27.89
C ALA A 123 -20.26 -13.70 27.76
N LEU A 124 -19.47 -12.62 27.65
CA LEU A 124 -19.98 -11.26 27.51
C LEU A 124 -20.61 -10.99 26.14
N THR A 125 -20.04 -11.57 25.08
CA THR A 125 -20.41 -11.24 23.70
C THR A 125 -21.28 -12.29 23.02
N GLY A 126 -21.31 -13.52 23.53
CA GLY A 126 -21.98 -14.66 22.90
C GLY A 126 -21.35 -15.08 21.58
N VAL A 127 -20.17 -14.56 21.23
CA VAL A 127 -19.44 -14.87 19.99
C VAL A 127 -18.20 -15.68 20.33
N PRO A 128 -17.99 -16.85 19.71
CA PRO A 128 -16.84 -17.70 20.04
C PRO A 128 -15.52 -17.12 19.53
N VAL A 129 -14.44 -17.34 20.26
CA VAL A 129 -13.07 -17.12 19.81
C VAL A 129 -12.62 -18.39 19.10
N LEU A 130 -12.48 -18.32 17.77
CA LEU A 130 -12.13 -19.45 16.92
C LEU A 130 -10.66 -19.88 17.08
N GLY A 131 -9.81 -18.97 17.54
CA GLY A 131 -8.41 -19.26 17.78
C GLY A 131 -7.57 -18.02 18.10
N VAL A 132 -6.37 -18.30 18.59
CA VAL A 132 -5.33 -17.31 18.84
C VAL A 132 -4.18 -17.58 17.88
N MET A 133 -3.94 -16.66 16.96
CA MET A 133 -2.81 -16.73 16.02
C MET A 133 -1.54 -16.18 16.69
N PRO A 134 -0.46 -16.98 16.74
CA PRO A 134 0.81 -16.51 17.26
C PRO A 134 1.38 -15.41 16.35
N TRP A 135 2.29 -14.61 16.89
CA TRP A 135 3.14 -13.76 16.09
C TRP A 135 3.99 -14.61 15.15
N LEU A 136 3.82 -14.41 13.85
CA LEU A 136 4.62 -15.05 12.82
C LEU A 136 5.49 -14.01 12.13
N GLU A 137 6.77 -14.31 11.98
CA GLU A 137 7.65 -13.56 11.09
C GLU A 137 7.50 -14.13 9.67
N VAL A 138 6.56 -13.55 8.93
CA VAL A 138 6.30 -13.88 7.52
C VAL A 138 6.66 -12.69 6.65
N ASP A 139 7.41 -12.96 5.58
CA ASP A 139 7.73 -11.95 4.56
C ASP A 139 6.57 -11.86 3.57
N LEU A 140 5.59 -11.01 3.90
CA LEU A 140 4.46 -10.70 3.03
C LEU A 140 4.66 -9.32 2.39
N GLU A 141 4.17 -9.17 1.15
CA GLU A 141 4.10 -7.87 0.50
C GLU A 141 3.17 -6.95 1.28
N ASP A 142 3.65 -5.76 1.62
CA ASP A 142 2.86 -4.80 2.36
C ASP A 142 1.81 -4.16 1.44
N GLU A 143 0.54 -4.29 1.80
CA GLU A 143 -0.55 -3.69 1.04
C GLU A 143 -0.64 -2.16 1.25
N ASP A 144 -0.27 -1.68 2.44
CA ASP A 144 -0.40 -0.28 2.86
C ASP A 144 0.94 0.36 3.23
N GLY A 145 1.11 1.65 2.87
CA GLY A 145 2.32 2.44 3.17
C GLY A 145 2.60 2.68 4.66
N VAL A 146 1.71 2.23 5.56
CA VAL A 146 1.94 2.15 7.02
C VAL A 146 3.10 1.20 7.35
N ALA A 147 3.42 0.28 6.44
CA ALA A 147 4.50 -0.69 6.60
C ALA A 147 5.92 -0.15 6.31
N LEU A 148 6.08 1.13 5.99
CA LEU A 148 7.37 1.83 6.09
C LEU A 148 7.74 2.08 7.57
N GLN A 149 7.51 1.10 8.43
CA GLN A 149 7.91 1.12 9.83
C GLN A 149 9.44 1.09 9.93
N LYS A 150 9.98 1.93 10.81
CA LYS A 150 11.38 1.89 11.22
C LYS A 150 11.70 0.49 11.74
N GLY A 151 12.57 -0.26 11.06
CA GLY A 151 12.92 -1.62 11.48
C GLY A 151 12.93 -2.66 10.38
N LYS A 152 11.96 -2.63 9.45
CA LYS A 152 11.77 -3.72 8.46
C LYS A 152 13.01 -4.00 7.62
N TYR A 153 13.78 -2.96 7.33
CA TYR A 153 15.02 -3.05 6.55
C TYR A 153 16.30 -2.78 7.35
N LEU A 154 16.20 -2.68 8.68
CA LEU A 154 17.36 -2.50 9.56
C LEU A 154 18.06 -3.86 9.75
N ARG A 155 18.87 -4.26 8.77
CA ARG A 155 19.87 -5.31 8.93
C ARG A 155 21.24 -4.67 9.14
N THR A 156 21.90 -5.05 10.23
CA THR A 156 23.21 -4.51 10.66
C THR A 156 24.40 -5.38 10.24
N ASP A 157 24.15 -6.46 9.51
CA ASP A 157 25.21 -7.34 9.02
C ASP A 157 26.13 -6.58 8.07
N ARG A 158 27.40 -6.97 8.01
CA ARG A 158 28.34 -6.46 7.01
C ARG A 158 27.84 -6.91 5.64
N ARG A 159 27.40 -5.97 4.81
CA ARG A 159 26.80 -6.21 3.50
C ARG A 159 27.62 -5.52 2.41
N ASP A 160 27.63 -6.11 1.22
CA ASP A 160 28.47 -5.67 0.11
C ASP A 160 27.85 -4.51 -0.69
N ILE A 161 26.53 -4.31 -0.61
CA ILE A 161 25.82 -3.25 -1.36
C ILE A 161 24.75 -2.56 -0.49
N ASP A 162 24.81 -1.22 -0.38
CA ASP A 162 23.82 -0.36 0.28
C ASP A 162 23.00 0.48 -0.71
N ILE A 163 21.69 0.29 -0.72
CA ILE A 163 20.75 0.94 -1.62
C ILE A 163 19.84 1.90 -0.84
N ALA A 164 19.97 3.21 -1.10
CA ALA A 164 19.10 4.23 -0.55
C ALA A 164 17.91 4.51 -1.48
N VAL A 165 16.70 4.18 -1.05
CA VAL A 165 15.45 4.51 -1.74
C VAL A 165 14.88 5.81 -1.16
N VAL A 166 14.71 6.84 -1.97
CA VAL A 166 14.19 8.14 -1.50
C VAL A 166 12.69 8.04 -1.24
N GLN A 167 12.29 8.16 0.02
CA GLN A 167 10.89 8.09 0.45
C GLN A 167 10.16 9.42 0.19
N VAL A 168 9.79 9.63 -1.07
CA VAL A 168 8.99 10.80 -1.49
C VAL A 168 7.58 10.77 -0.88
N PRO A 169 6.95 11.95 -0.62
CA PRO A 169 5.65 12.03 0.04
C PRO A 169 4.54 11.22 -0.62
N HIS A 170 4.52 11.12 -1.94
CA HIS A 170 3.51 10.39 -2.70
C HIS A 170 4.06 9.14 -3.37
N ILE A 171 4.98 8.43 -2.71
CA ILE A 171 5.58 7.19 -3.19
C ILE A 171 4.49 6.19 -3.64
N SER A 172 4.68 5.59 -4.82
CA SER A 172 3.87 4.48 -5.32
C SER A 172 4.66 3.19 -5.29
N ASN A 173 3.97 2.05 -5.15
CA ASN A 173 4.57 0.71 -5.24
C ASN A 173 5.84 0.60 -4.37
N PHE A 174 5.75 1.03 -3.12
CA PHE A 174 6.90 1.06 -2.23
C PHE A 174 7.47 -0.36 -2.00
N THR A 175 6.67 -1.42 -2.23
CA THR A 175 7.09 -2.83 -2.18
C THR A 175 7.91 -3.29 -3.37
N ASP A 176 8.05 -2.51 -4.46
CA ASP A 176 8.85 -2.89 -5.65
C ASP A 176 10.32 -3.24 -5.29
N PHE A 177 10.81 -2.74 -4.14
CA PHE A 177 12.17 -2.94 -3.67
C PHE A 177 12.34 -4.12 -2.70
N ASN A 178 11.25 -4.82 -2.35
CA ASN A 178 11.31 -5.99 -1.47
C ASN A 178 12.19 -7.09 -2.08
N ALA A 179 12.17 -7.27 -3.40
CA ALA A 179 13.02 -8.23 -4.09
C ALA A 179 14.53 -7.96 -3.91
N LEU A 180 14.91 -6.67 -3.81
CA LEU A 180 16.29 -6.27 -3.49
C LEU A 180 16.58 -6.49 -2.00
N ALA A 181 15.63 -6.14 -1.12
CA ALA A 181 15.78 -6.32 0.32
C ALA A 181 15.87 -7.79 0.75
N ALA A 182 15.29 -8.71 -0.03
CA ALA A 182 15.35 -10.15 0.20
C ALA A 182 16.76 -10.74 -0.04
N GLN A 183 17.65 -10.03 -0.76
CA GLN A 183 19.00 -10.53 -1.01
C GLN A 183 19.86 -10.44 0.27
N PRO A 184 20.64 -11.48 0.60
CA PRO A 184 21.40 -11.54 1.86
C PRO A 184 22.52 -10.50 1.95
N ASP A 185 23.05 -10.08 0.81
CA ASP A 185 24.19 -9.17 0.60
C ASP A 185 23.79 -7.72 0.28
N VAL A 186 22.49 -7.44 0.15
CA VAL A 186 21.96 -6.11 -0.17
C VAL A 186 21.28 -5.50 1.04
N ARG A 187 21.62 -4.25 1.38
CA ARG A 187 20.86 -3.42 2.32
C ARG A 187 19.98 -2.47 1.52
N VAL A 188 18.67 -2.47 1.75
CA VAL A 188 17.77 -1.45 1.21
C VAL A 188 17.35 -0.55 2.36
N ARG A 189 17.39 0.76 2.20
CA ARG A 189 16.94 1.69 3.24
C ARG A 189 16.12 2.82 2.64
N TYR A 190 14.99 3.11 3.25
CA TYR A 190 14.14 4.23 2.86
C TYR A 190 14.60 5.47 3.60
N VAL A 191 14.97 6.50 2.84
CA VAL A 191 15.54 7.73 3.38
C VAL A 191 14.58 8.89 3.19
N ARG A 192 14.45 9.75 4.21
CA ARG A 192 13.63 10.98 4.13
C ARG A 192 14.47 12.24 4.18
N HIS A 193 15.67 12.15 4.73
CA HIS A 193 16.56 13.29 4.92
C HIS A 193 17.85 13.15 4.09
N PRO A 194 18.40 14.26 3.54
CA PRO A 194 19.56 14.21 2.65
C PRO A 194 20.82 13.57 3.28
N GLU A 195 21.05 13.81 4.57
CA GLU A 195 22.16 13.25 5.34
C GLU A 195 22.14 11.74 5.41
N GLU A 196 20.95 11.13 5.26
CA GLU A 196 20.85 9.69 5.24
C GLU A 196 21.46 9.13 3.95
N LEU A 197 21.58 9.87 2.84
CA LEU A 197 22.15 9.33 1.59
C LEU A 197 23.63 8.93 1.67
N VAL A 198 24.33 9.34 2.73
CA VAL A 198 25.76 9.05 2.92
C VAL A 198 26.01 7.55 2.95
N GLY A 199 27.06 7.11 2.22
CA GLY A 199 27.51 5.72 2.19
C GLY A 199 26.65 4.78 1.35
N ALA A 200 25.67 5.28 0.59
CA ALA A 200 24.93 4.46 -0.36
C ALA A 200 25.78 4.12 -1.60
N ASP A 201 25.72 2.87 -2.03
CA ASP A 201 26.30 2.37 -3.28
C ASP A 201 25.35 2.57 -4.47
N LEU A 202 24.04 2.76 -4.20
CA LEU A 202 23.02 3.10 -5.19
C LEU A 202 21.92 3.96 -4.57
N ILE A 203 21.50 4.99 -5.29
CA ILE A 203 20.32 5.79 -4.91
C ILE A 203 19.18 5.51 -5.89
N ILE A 204 17.98 5.27 -5.38
CA ILE A 204 16.77 5.07 -6.19
C ILE A 204 15.74 6.16 -5.90
N LEU A 205 15.31 6.86 -6.95
CA LEU A 205 14.08 7.64 -6.95
C LEU A 205 12.91 6.75 -7.38
N PRO A 206 11.97 6.42 -6.47
CA PRO A 206 10.90 5.48 -6.75
C PRO A 206 9.78 6.11 -7.60
N GLY A 207 8.78 5.30 -7.95
CA GLY A 207 7.56 5.79 -8.57
C GLY A 207 6.80 6.77 -7.66
N SER A 208 6.09 7.73 -8.27
CA SER A 208 5.28 8.72 -7.56
C SER A 208 3.86 8.78 -8.12
N LYS A 209 2.87 8.91 -7.22
CA LYS A 209 1.47 9.20 -7.58
C LYS A 209 1.26 10.70 -7.92
N ASN A 210 2.22 11.55 -7.59
CA ASN A 210 2.19 13.00 -7.80
C ASN A 210 3.61 13.53 -8.11
N THR A 211 4.11 13.19 -9.30
CA THR A 211 5.49 13.49 -9.73
C THR A 211 5.87 14.95 -9.54
N LEU A 212 4.98 15.90 -9.88
CA LEU A 212 5.25 17.32 -9.74
C LEU A 212 5.39 17.76 -8.29
N GLY A 213 4.48 17.32 -7.41
CA GLY A 213 4.54 17.67 -6.00
C GLY A 213 5.77 17.08 -5.32
N ASP A 214 6.13 15.85 -5.66
CA ASP A 214 7.33 15.21 -5.13
C ASP A 214 8.62 15.82 -5.68
N LEU A 215 8.64 16.30 -6.93
CA LEU A 215 9.78 17.06 -7.47
C LEU A 215 10.01 18.39 -6.74
N VAL A 216 8.91 19.10 -6.40
CA VAL A 216 8.97 20.31 -5.57
C VAL A 216 9.51 19.97 -4.18
N TRP A 217 8.97 18.91 -3.55
CA TRP A 217 9.44 18.45 -2.26
C TRP A 217 10.93 18.08 -2.26
N LEU A 218 11.43 17.39 -3.29
CA LEU A 218 12.84 17.06 -3.42
C LEU A 218 13.73 18.31 -3.40
N ARG A 219 13.28 19.41 -4.00
CA ARG A 219 14.02 20.69 -3.99
C ARG A 219 13.95 21.39 -2.64
N GLU A 220 12.74 21.50 -2.08
CA GLU A 220 12.50 22.21 -0.81
C GLU A 220 13.13 21.51 0.39
N SER A 221 13.16 20.18 0.40
CA SER A 221 13.80 19.37 1.45
C SER A 221 15.32 19.27 1.33
N ALA A 222 15.93 19.92 0.31
CA ALA A 222 17.32 19.75 -0.09
C ALA A 222 17.72 18.30 -0.47
N MET A 223 16.76 17.37 -0.55
CA MET A 223 17.01 15.98 -0.98
C MET A 223 17.62 15.93 -2.39
N ALA A 224 17.14 16.78 -3.30
CA ALA A 224 17.72 16.92 -4.64
C ALA A 224 19.21 17.31 -4.61
N HIS A 225 19.60 18.15 -3.64
CA HIS A 225 21.01 18.52 -3.47
C HIS A 225 21.84 17.33 -3.00
N GLY A 226 21.35 16.56 -2.02
CA GLY A 226 22.00 15.35 -1.53
C GLY A 226 22.18 14.30 -2.63
N VAL A 227 21.14 14.02 -3.42
CA VAL A 227 21.20 13.08 -4.55
C VAL A 227 22.23 13.54 -5.59
N LEU A 228 22.23 14.83 -5.93
CA LEU A 228 23.21 15.39 -6.87
C LEU A 228 24.64 15.34 -6.35
N GLN A 229 24.84 15.56 -5.04
CA GLN A 229 26.15 15.48 -4.41
C GLN A 229 26.69 14.05 -4.44
N ALA A 230 25.88 13.07 -4.05
CA ALA A 230 26.25 11.66 -4.12
C ALA A 230 26.56 11.23 -5.57
N HIS A 231 25.77 11.70 -6.54
CA HIS A 231 26.04 11.43 -7.95
C HIS A 231 27.38 12.00 -8.43
N ARG A 232 27.73 13.24 -8.02
CA ARG A 232 29.05 13.83 -8.31
C ARG A 232 30.20 13.06 -7.67
N GLN A 233 29.94 12.35 -6.58
CA GLN A 233 30.91 11.47 -5.90
C GLN A 233 30.99 10.08 -6.54
N GLY A 234 30.26 9.82 -7.64
CA GLY A 234 30.30 8.57 -8.39
C GLY A 234 29.21 7.57 -8.01
N VAL A 235 28.30 7.91 -7.08
CA VAL A 235 27.18 7.03 -6.72
C VAL A 235 26.18 6.99 -7.87
N PRO A 236 25.82 5.80 -8.40
CA PRO A 236 24.78 5.67 -9.40
C PRO A 236 23.41 6.08 -8.84
N VAL A 237 22.60 6.72 -9.69
CA VAL A 237 21.23 7.12 -9.36
C VAL A 237 20.28 6.52 -10.38
N ALA A 238 19.32 5.71 -9.93
CA ALA A 238 18.27 5.12 -10.74
C ALA A 238 16.92 5.79 -10.47
N GLY A 239 16.11 5.95 -11.51
CA GLY A 239 14.74 6.46 -11.39
C GLY A 239 13.75 5.45 -11.93
N ILE A 240 12.64 5.23 -11.23
CA ILE A 240 11.56 4.33 -11.64
C ILE A 240 10.29 5.15 -11.88
N CYS A 241 9.70 5.04 -13.07
CA CYS A 241 8.45 5.70 -13.43
C CYS A 241 8.45 7.21 -13.10
N GLY A 242 7.72 7.65 -12.05
CA GLY A 242 7.74 9.03 -11.57
C GLY A 242 9.15 9.52 -11.20
N GLY A 243 9.97 8.69 -10.56
CA GLY A 243 11.37 9.03 -10.26
C GLY A 243 12.21 9.19 -11.52
N TYR A 244 11.97 8.38 -12.56
CA TYR A 244 12.61 8.58 -13.87
C TYR A 244 12.23 9.94 -14.48
N GLN A 245 10.95 10.32 -14.39
CA GLN A 245 10.47 11.62 -14.85
C GLN A 245 11.12 12.78 -14.07
N MET A 246 11.40 12.61 -12.77
CA MET A 246 12.08 13.61 -11.95
C MET A 246 13.57 13.76 -12.31
N LEU A 247 14.22 12.69 -12.76
CA LEU A 247 15.61 12.72 -13.24
C LEU A 247 15.72 13.29 -14.66
N ALA A 248 14.66 13.21 -15.45
CA ALA A 248 14.66 13.68 -16.83
C ALA A 248 14.75 15.22 -16.92
N THR A 249 15.52 15.70 -17.90
CA THR A 249 15.56 17.12 -18.31
C THR A 249 14.13 17.60 -18.64
N PRO A 250 13.73 18.83 -18.29
CA PRO A 250 12.38 19.33 -18.54
C PRO A 250 12.14 19.50 -20.05
N LEU A 251 11.74 18.44 -20.74
CA LEU A 251 11.36 18.50 -22.14
C LEU A 251 9.89 18.92 -22.34
N LEU A 252 9.12 19.12 -21.26
CA LEU A 252 7.70 19.51 -21.35
C LEU A 252 7.15 20.29 -20.14
N MET A 253 8.00 21.00 -19.39
CA MET A 253 7.55 21.93 -18.35
C MET A 253 7.96 23.35 -18.72
N ARG A 254 7.14 24.00 -19.54
CA ARG A 254 7.27 25.42 -19.88
C ARG A 254 6.79 26.26 -18.70
N TRP A 255 7.59 26.35 -17.64
CA TRP A 255 7.44 27.37 -16.60
C TRP A 255 8.82 27.78 -16.03
N SER A 256 9.14 29.05 -16.28
CA SER A 256 10.21 29.90 -15.71
C SER A 256 11.70 29.56 -16.02
N PRO A 257 12.48 30.50 -16.58
CA PRO A 257 13.89 30.29 -16.93
C PRO A 257 14.81 30.32 -15.69
N GLY A 258 15.74 29.36 -15.60
CA GLY A 258 16.74 29.24 -14.53
C GLY A 258 17.20 27.82 -14.19
N TRP A 259 16.73 26.80 -14.92
CA TRP A 259 16.80 25.40 -14.48
C TRP A 259 18.07 24.74 -15.02
N ALA A 260 18.99 24.38 -14.11
CA ALA A 260 20.22 23.66 -14.42
C ALA A 260 19.94 22.24 -14.94
N ARG A 261 20.80 21.79 -15.87
CA ARG A 261 20.73 20.51 -16.59
C ARG A 261 21.01 19.32 -15.67
N PHE A 262 20.23 18.25 -15.80
CA PHE A 262 20.51 16.94 -15.20
C PHE A 262 20.95 15.96 -16.30
N PRO A 263 22.24 15.60 -16.40
CA PRO A 263 22.67 14.39 -17.09
C PRO A 263 22.83 13.27 -16.06
N VAL A 264 21.95 12.27 -16.06
CA VAL A 264 22.13 11.05 -15.26
C VAL A 264 21.87 9.83 -16.13
N LEU A 265 22.76 8.84 -16.03
CA LEU A 265 22.76 7.60 -16.77
C LEU A 265 21.52 6.76 -16.44
N VAL A 266 20.86 6.26 -17.48
CA VAL A 266 19.59 5.52 -17.42
C VAL A 266 19.86 4.01 -17.38
N CYS A 267 19.30 3.29 -16.41
CA CYS A 267 19.19 1.84 -16.47
C CYS A 267 17.70 1.46 -16.48
N LEU A 268 17.20 1.04 -17.65
CA LEU A 268 15.92 0.34 -17.76
C LEU A 268 16.18 -1.12 -17.36
N ILE A 269 15.65 -1.56 -16.24
CA ILE A 269 15.57 -3.00 -15.93
C ILE A 269 14.29 -3.51 -16.60
N PRO A 270 14.35 -4.33 -17.66
CA PRO A 270 13.16 -4.85 -18.30
C PRO A 270 12.67 -6.08 -17.53
N SER A 271 11.45 -6.04 -17.00
CA SER A 271 10.74 -7.26 -16.62
C SER A 271 9.69 -7.63 -17.68
N ARG A 272 10.03 -8.68 -18.43
CA ARG A 272 9.20 -9.54 -19.31
C ARG A 272 8.47 -8.89 -20.50
N THR A 273 9.06 -9.07 -21.69
CA THR A 273 8.33 -9.65 -22.83
C THR A 273 9.32 -10.32 -23.79
N SER A 274 9.08 -11.60 -24.08
CA SER A 274 9.86 -12.40 -25.03
C SER A 274 9.74 -11.85 -26.45
N ARG A 275 10.86 -11.47 -27.09
CA ARG A 275 11.18 -11.76 -28.51
C ARG A 275 12.57 -11.23 -28.90
N ARG A 276 13.24 -12.00 -29.76
CA ARG A 276 14.61 -11.83 -30.27
C ARG A 276 14.95 -10.37 -30.67
N ILE A 277 16.07 -9.85 -30.16
CA ILE A 277 16.66 -8.57 -30.56
C ILE A 277 17.58 -8.81 -31.77
N LYS A 278 17.34 -8.08 -32.87
CA LYS A 278 18.34 -7.80 -33.93
C LYS A 278 19.05 -6.48 -33.57
N PRO A 279 20.35 -6.30 -33.88
CA PRO A 279 21.09 -5.10 -33.48
C PRO A 279 20.62 -3.85 -34.25
N PRO A 280 20.77 -2.64 -33.68
CA PRO A 280 20.13 -1.43 -34.18
C PRO A 280 20.84 -0.89 -35.44
N ARG A 281 20.06 -0.67 -36.51
CA ARG A 281 20.45 0.24 -37.60
C ARG A 281 20.07 1.67 -37.23
N ARG A 282 21.02 2.59 -37.39
CA ARG A 282 20.79 4.04 -37.33
C ARG A 282 19.70 4.43 -38.33
N LEU A 283 18.66 5.14 -37.87
CA LEU A 283 17.70 5.81 -38.74
C LEU A 283 17.57 7.28 -38.32
N LYS A 284 18.03 8.16 -39.22
CA LYS A 284 17.66 9.58 -39.30
C LYS A 284 16.30 9.66 -40.02
N GLY A 285 15.36 10.46 -39.53
CA GLY A 285 14.15 10.82 -40.27
C GLY A 285 13.06 11.49 -39.43
N ARG A 286 12.59 12.66 -39.89
CA ARG A 286 11.45 13.45 -39.37
C ARG A 286 10.09 12.83 -39.73
N TRP A 287 9.03 13.27 -39.01
CA TRP A 287 7.59 13.49 -39.36
C TRP A 287 6.62 13.08 -38.19
N PRO A 288 5.37 13.60 -38.10
CA PRO A 288 4.98 14.59 -37.08
C PRO A 288 3.84 14.15 -36.13
N LEU A 289 3.52 15.03 -35.17
CA LEU A 289 2.22 15.32 -34.54
C LEU A 289 1.20 14.19 -34.33
N CYS A 290 0.96 13.85 -33.06
CA CYS A 290 -0.41 13.70 -32.55
C CYS A 290 -0.45 14.04 -31.06
N CYS A 291 -0.97 15.23 -30.74
CA CYS A 291 -1.48 15.54 -29.41
C CYS A 291 -2.86 14.89 -29.25
N ARG A 292 -3.13 14.27 -28.10
CA ARG A 292 -4.38 14.47 -27.32
C ARG A 292 -4.29 13.79 -25.94
N ASP A 293 -4.43 14.64 -24.93
CA ASP A 293 -5.16 14.50 -23.67
C ASP A 293 -4.72 13.47 -22.61
N GLY A 294 -3.97 13.99 -21.62
CA GLY A 294 -4.56 14.42 -20.35
C GLY A 294 -4.97 13.37 -19.33
N TRP A 295 -4.15 13.12 -18.30
CA TRP A 295 -4.57 12.49 -17.04
C TRP A 295 -3.87 13.14 -15.84
N ARG A 296 -4.66 13.81 -14.98
CA ARG A 296 -4.28 14.30 -13.65
C ARG A 296 -4.65 13.22 -12.61
N ARG A 297 -3.81 13.08 -11.57
CA ARG A 297 -4.02 12.24 -10.37
C ARG A 297 -4.15 13.15 -9.14
N ARG A 298 -4.93 12.74 -8.12
CA ARG A 298 -4.64 12.81 -6.66
C ARG A 298 -5.83 12.22 -5.84
N LEU A 299 -5.65 11.13 -5.07
CA LEU A 299 -5.15 11.00 -3.67
C LEU A 299 -6.19 11.28 -2.56
N ALA A 300 -6.44 10.27 -1.70
CA ALA A 300 -6.63 10.28 -0.23
C ALA A 300 -7.30 8.93 0.18
N TRP A 301 -7.01 8.24 1.29
CA TRP A 301 -7.25 8.60 2.69
C TRP A 301 -6.56 7.63 3.69
N ARG A 302 -6.54 8.03 4.97
CA ARG A 302 -6.07 7.32 6.19
C ARG A 302 -7.18 6.45 6.83
N CYS A 303 -6.81 5.37 7.53
CA CYS A 303 -7.04 5.07 8.96
C CYS A 303 -7.22 3.56 9.32
N ALA A 304 -6.48 3.16 10.36
CA ALA A 304 -6.75 2.19 11.44
C ALA A 304 -7.45 0.83 11.16
N GLY A 305 -6.66 -0.26 11.23
CA GLY A 305 -6.62 -1.06 12.47
C GLY A 305 -7.72 -2.09 12.72
N MET A 306 -8.08 -2.92 11.74
CA MET A 306 -8.50 -4.33 11.88
C MET A 306 -8.68 -4.89 10.46
N LYS A 307 -8.42 -6.18 10.23
CA LYS A 307 -8.50 -6.81 8.89
C LYS A 307 -9.41 -8.03 8.96
N PHE A 308 -10.04 -8.42 7.84
CA PHE A 308 -10.98 -9.54 7.80
C PHE A 308 -10.60 -10.53 6.71
N ILE A 309 -10.92 -11.81 6.92
CA ILE A 309 -10.77 -12.89 5.95
C ILE A 309 -12.09 -13.66 5.95
N TRP A 310 -12.65 -13.90 4.76
CA TRP A 310 -13.93 -14.57 4.58
C TRP A 310 -13.72 -15.87 3.81
N ALA A 311 -14.62 -16.83 3.93
CA ALA A 311 -14.68 -17.95 3.00
C ALA A 311 -16.14 -18.39 2.91
N ARG A 312 -16.65 -18.50 1.68
CA ARG A 312 -17.92 -19.19 1.41
C ARG A 312 -17.57 -20.51 0.73
N ARG A 313 -18.08 -21.62 1.24
CA ARG A 313 -18.30 -22.84 0.45
C ARG A 313 -19.76 -22.86 0.05
N HIS A 314 -20.02 -23.19 -1.22
CA HIS A 314 -21.35 -23.59 -1.67
C HIS A 314 -21.78 -24.89 -1.01
#